data_AF-A0A7D9JKB3-F1
#
_entry.id   AF-A0A7D9JKB3-F1
#
_cell.length_a   1.000
_cell.length_b   1.000
_cell.length_c   1.000
_cell.angle_alpha   90.00
_cell.angle_beta   90.00
_cell.angle_gamma   90.00
#
_symmetry.space_group_name_H-M   'P 1'
#
loop_
_entity.id
_entity.type
_entity.pdbx_description
1 polymer ?
#
loop_
_entity_poly.entity_id
_entity_poly.type
_entity_poly.pdbx_seq_one_letter_code
_entity_poly.pdbx_strand_id
1 'polypeptide(L)'
;MATEKTQLLPSGKHDTPPPDIGFAPADEKHEKISMVPFTQLFRFRDNVDVILMILGTFGSIAYGVLTPAQFLLMNSVIDDFVDFAQCLRSNCTNPVDLESSMTDVAWWYIAFAFLNLLFAWMGLGLWGLSAERQVHKMRLAMFRNIIHQEIAWFDTHPSGELGTRLTEDLNKLADGIGSKFGRLIFSFSAFFAGYILGFCYLWKLTLVMMAVLPIVALSGGVLAK
;
A
#
# COMPACT_ATOMS: atom_id res chain seq x y z
N MET A 1 46.96 -25.45 53.43
CA MET A 1 48.05 -24.46 53.30
C MET A 1 49.05 -25.05 52.32
N ALA A 2 49.16 -24.44 51.13
CA ALA A 2 50.16 -24.64 50.06
C ALA A 2 50.65 -26.06 49.72
N THR A 3 50.19 -26.59 48.58
CA THR A 3 50.80 -27.73 47.88
C THR A 3 51.97 -27.29 46.99
N GLU A 4 53.03 -28.08 47.07
CA GLU A 4 54.37 -27.90 46.53
C GLU A 4 54.45 -28.15 45.01
N LYS A 5 55.40 -27.45 44.37
CA LYS A 5 55.55 -27.26 42.92
C LYS A 5 56.17 -28.48 42.23
N THR A 6 55.50 -28.99 41.20
CA THR A 6 56.10 -29.91 40.20
C THR A 6 56.71 -29.10 39.06
N GLN A 7 58.03 -29.22 38.87
CA GLN A 7 58.77 -28.71 37.71
C GLN A 7 58.36 -29.47 36.44
N LEU A 8 58.01 -28.72 35.38
CA LEU A 8 57.95 -29.24 34.00
C LEU A 8 58.62 -28.25 33.04
N LEU A 9 59.75 -28.73 32.49
CA LEU A 9 60.42 -28.52 31.20
C LEU A 9 60.42 -27.14 30.49
N PRO A 10 61.56 -26.76 29.87
CA PRO A 10 61.71 -25.46 29.19
C PRO A 10 60.92 -25.44 27.87
N SER A 11 60.06 -24.43 27.75
CA SER A 11 59.30 -24.13 26.53
C SER A 11 60.24 -23.72 25.40
N GLY A 12 60.38 -24.60 24.40
CA GLY A 12 61.02 -24.29 23.14
C GLY A 12 60.17 -23.28 22.37
N LYS A 13 60.80 -22.20 21.92
CA LYS A 13 60.20 -21.19 21.04
C LYS A 13 59.69 -21.85 19.76
N HIS A 14 58.37 -21.94 19.63
CA HIS A 14 57.68 -22.16 18.36
C HIS A 14 56.87 -20.89 18.07
N ASP A 15 57.59 -19.83 17.71
CA ASP A 15 57.01 -18.57 17.23
C ASP A 15 56.66 -18.74 15.75
N THR A 16 55.58 -19.47 15.47
CA THR A 16 54.87 -19.36 14.19
C THR A 16 53.44 -18.97 14.52
N PRO A 17 52.98 -17.75 14.17
CA PRO A 17 51.58 -17.39 14.34
C PRO A 17 50.71 -18.42 13.61
N PRO A 18 49.54 -18.78 14.16
CA PRO A 18 48.58 -19.60 13.44
C PRO A 18 48.33 -18.95 12.08
N PRO A 19 48.20 -19.73 10.99
CA PRO A 19 47.92 -19.16 9.68
C PRO A 19 46.70 -18.26 9.82
N ASP A 20 46.87 -17.00 9.46
CA ASP A 20 45.78 -16.05 9.33
C ASP A 20 44.82 -16.65 8.31
N ILE A 21 43.81 -17.36 8.80
CA ILE A 21 42.63 -17.70 8.02
C ILE A 21 41.91 -16.37 7.88
N GLY A 22 42.41 -15.57 6.95
CA GLY A 22 41.76 -14.38 6.48
C GLY A 22 40.40 -14.80 5.97
N PHE A 23 39.38 -14.68 6.83
CA PHE A 23 38.06 -14.36 6.37
C PHE A 23 38.20 -13.00 5.68
N ALA A 24 38.54 -13.05 4.40
CA ALA A 24 38.25 -11.95 3.51
C ALA A 24 36.77 -11.62 3.78
N PRO A 25 36.43 -10.37 4.13
CA PRO A 25 35.02 -9.99 4.18
C PRO A 25 34.46 -10.35 2.81
N ALA A 26 33.46 -11.23 2.80
CA ALA A 26 32.77 -11.59 1.58
C ALA A 26 32.35 -10.28 0.93
N ASP A 27 32.88 -9.99 -0.26
CA ASP A 27 32.46 -8.83 -1.04
C ASP A 27 30.93 -8.89 -1.13
N GLU A 28 30.24 -8.01 -0.40
CA GLU A 28 28.81 -7.76 -0.60
C GLU A 28 28.66 -7.14 -1.99
N LYS A 29 28.71 -8.00 -3.00
CA LYS A 29 28.27 -7.65 -4.33
C LYS A 29 26.77 -7.40 -4.18
N HIS A 30 26.40 -6.13 -4.13
CA HIS A 30 25.03 -5.70 -4.35
C HIS A 30 24.60 -6.25 -5.72
N GLU A 31 24.06 -7.45 -5.71
CA GLU A 31 23.46 -8.09 -6.86
C GLU A 31 22.34 -7.16 -7.31
N LYS A 32 22.49 -6.56 -8.48
CA LYS A 32 21.46 -5.66 -9.04
C LYS A 32 20.20 -6.49 -9.18
N ILE A 33 19.26 -6.30 -8.26
CA ILE A 33 17.97 -6.99 -8.26
C ILE A 33 17.30 -6.67 -9.60
N SER A 34 17.27 -7.66 -10.50
CA SER A 34 16.64 -7.50 -11.80
C SER A 34 15.14 -7.35 -11.58
N MET A 35 14.59 -6.19 -11.94
CA MET A 35 13.15 -5.97 -11.83
C MET A 35 12.42 -6.91 -12.79
N VAL A 36 11.54 -7.73 -12.23
CA VAL A 36 10.67 -8.63 -12.99
C VAL A 36 9.54 -7.79 -13.60
N PRO A 37 9.20 -7.97 -14.88
CA PRO A 37 8.07 -7.25 -15.48
C PRO A 37 6.76 -7.60 -14.77
N PHE A 38 5.91 -6.58 -14.53
CA PHE A 38 4.64 -6.72 -13.80
C PHE A 38 3.71 -7.81 -14.35
N THR A 39 3.79 -8.13 -15.64
CA THR A 39 3.00 -9.19 -16.27
C THR A 39 3.42 -10.60 -15.86
N GLN A 40 4.71 -10.82 -15.60
CA GLN A 40 5.22 -12.10 -15.10
C GLN A 40 4.87 -12.32 -13.63
N LEU A 41 4.59 -11.24 -12.90
CA LEU A 41 4.16 -11.28 -11.50
C LEU A 41 2.81 -12.00 -11.34
N PHE A 42 1.90 -11.81 -12.29
CA PHE A 42 0.58 -12.45 -12.32
C PHE A 42 0.58 -13.81 -13.03
N ARG A 43 1.72 -14.47 -13.20
CA ARG A 43 1.82 -15.76 -13.90
C ARG A 43 1.07 -16.90 -13.20
N PHE A 44 0.95 -16.85 -11.87
CA PHE A 44 0.27 -17.88 -11.05
C PHE A 44 -1.25 -17.63 -10.86
N ARG A 45 -1.83 -16.82 -11.73
CA ARG A 45 -3.23 -16.36 -11.64
C ARG A 45 -4.21 -17.41 -12.20
N ASP A 46 -5.20 -17.79 -11.39
CA ASP A 46 -6.36 -18.57 -11.87
C ASP A 46 -7.45 -17.67 -12.48
N ASN A 47 -8.40 -18.30 -13.18
CA ASN A 47 -9.60 -17.61 -13.68
C ASN A 47 -10.43 -16.96 -12.57
N VAL A 48 -10.48 -17.57 -11.37
CA VAL A 48 -11.15 -16.98 -10.20
C VAL A 48 -10.40 -15.73 -9.71
N ASP A 49 -9.07 -15.78 -9.71
CA ASP A 49 -8.23 -14.65 -9.29
C ASP A 49 -8.39 -13.46 -10.26
N VAL A 50 -8.60 -13.73 -11.57
CA VAL A 50 -8.96 -12.70 -12.58
C VAL A 50 -10.27 -12.02 -12.23
N ILE A 51 -11.32 -12.80 -11.95
CA ILE A 51 -12.65 -12.26 -11.65
C ILE A 51 -12.60 -11.40 -10.38
N LEU A 52 -11.90 -11.87 -9.34
CA LEU A 52 -11.69 -11.14 -8.10
C LEU A 52 -10.96 -9.81 -8.35
N MET A 53 -9.92 -9.80 -9.18
CA MET A 53 -9.19 -8.58 -9.54
C MET A 53 -10.05 -7.59 -10.33
N ILE A 54 -10.82 -8.04 -11.33
CA ILE A 54 -11.71 -7.16 -12.10
C ILE A 54 -12.77 -6.53 -11.20
N LEU A 55 -13.43 -7.33 -10.37
CA LEU A 55 -14.46 -6.85 -9.47
C LEU A 55 -13.90 -5.92 -8.39
N GLY A 56 -12.69 -6.20 -7.90
CA GLY A 56 -11.93 -5.33 -7.02
C GLY A 56 -11.53 -4.00 -7.68
N THR A 57 -11.07 -4.00 -8.93
CA THR A 57 -10.74 -2.76 -9.67
C THR A 57 -11.97 -1.88 -9.85
N PHE A 58 -13.12 -2.46 -10.18
CA PHE A 58 -14.37 -1.73 -10.30
C PHE A 58 -14.78 -1.10 -8.96
N GLY A 59 -14.71 -1.87 -7.86
CA GLY A 59 -14.98 -1.38 -6.51
C GLY A 59 -14.05 -0.23 -6.10
N SER A 60 -12.74 -0.36 -6.35
CA SER A 60 -11.76 0.70 -6.06
C SER A 60 -11.99 1.97 -6.87
N ILE A 61 -12.36 1.85 -8.16
CA ILE A 61 -12.67 3.01 -9.01
C ILE A 61 -13.92 3.71 -8.50
N ALA A 62 -14.99 2.96 -8.25
CA ALA A 62 -16.25 3.50 -7.75
C ALA A 62 -16.05 4.21 -6.41
N TYR A 63 -15.39 3.57 -5.44
CA TYR A 63 -15.05 4.20 -4.17
C TYR A 63 -14.22 5.48 -4.35
N GLY A 64 -13.28 5.48 -5.31
CA GLY A 64 -12.48 6.65 -5.67
C GLY A 64 -13.31 7.83 -6.21
N VAL A 65 -14.38 7.58 -6.95
CA VAL A 65 -15.28 8.64 -7.46
C VAL A 65 -16.29 9.09 -6.40
N LEU A 66 -16.77 8.17 -5.57
CA LEU A 66 -17.73 8.47 -4.50
C LEU A 66 -17.15 9.42 -3.45
N THR A 67 -15.84 9.32 -3.16
CA THR A 67 -15.20 10.18 -2.14
C THR A 67 -15.25 11.68 -2.48
N PRO A 68 -14.84 12.16 -3.68
CA PRO A 68 -15.02 13.56 -4.02
C PRO A 68 -16.48 13.93 -4.28
N ALA A 69 -17.32 12.99 -4.77
CA ALA A 69 -18.75 13.24 -4.97
C ALA A 69 -19.51 13.50 -3.65
N GLN A 70 -19.07 12.93 -2.53
CA GLN A 70 -19.66 13.17 -1.21
C GLN A 70 -19.64 14.64 -0.82
N PHE A 71 -18.65 15.43 -1.27
CA PHE A 71 -18.61 16.86 -1.00
C PHE A 71 -19.76 17.63 -1.68
N LEU A 72 -20.30 17.13 -2.79
CA LEU A 72 -21.45 17.77 -3.45
C LEU A 72 -22.73 17.66 -2.61
N LEU A 73 -22.92 16.52 -1.93
CA LEU A 73 -24.03 16.36 -0.97
C LEU A 73 -23.84 17.26 0.25
N MET A 74 -22.60 17.43 0.72
CA MET A 74 -22.33 18.38 1.80
C MET A 74 -22.60 19.82 1.33
N ASN A 75 -22.31 20.13 0.06
CA ASN A 75 -22.57 21.46 -0.50
C ASN A 75 -24.06 21.81 -0.47
N SER A 76 -24.96 20.87 -0.80
CA SER A 76 -26.41 21.15 -0.75
C SER A 76 -26.89 21.46 0.67
N VAL A 77 -26.35 20.76 1.68
CA VAL A 77 -26.65 21.06 3.09
C VAL A 77 -26.18 22.47 3.45
N ILE A 78 -24.99 22.86 3.01
CA ILE A 78 -24.44 24.20 3.26
C ILE A 78 -25.34 25.27 2.62
N ASP A 79 -25.77 25.06 1.37
CA ASP A 79 -26.63 26.01 0.65
C ASP A 79 -27.99 26.17 1.36
N ASP A 80 -28.62 25.07 1.80
CA ASP A 80 -29.89 25.11 2.55
C ASP A 80 -29.76 25.91 3.87
N PHE A 81 -28.64 25.72 4.59
CA PHE A 81 -28.36 26.48 5.82
C PHE A 81 -28.12 27.96 5.56
N VAL A 82 -27.41 28.29 4.48
CA VAL A 82 -27.13 29.68 4.10
C VAL A 82 -28.43 30.39 3.72
N ASP A 83 -29.30 29.75 2.95
CA ASP A 83 -30.60 30.29 2.58
C ASP A 83 -31.50 30.51 3.79
N PHE A 84 -31.54 29.56 4.73
CA PHE A 84 -32.26 29.71 5.99
C PHE A 84 -31.72 30.87 6.85
N ALA A 85 -30.40 30.98 6.98
CA ALA A 85 -29.77 32.08 7.72
C ALA A 85 -30.04 33.44 7.07
N GLN A 86 -30.03 33.50 5.73
CA GLN A 86 -30.33 34.72 4.98
C GLN A 86 -31.82 35.11 5.14
N CYS A 87 -32.72 34.13 5.09
CA CYS A 87 -34.16 34.30 5.33
C CYS A 87 -34.45 34.87 6.74
N LEU A 88 -33.77 34.35 7.77
CA LEU A 88 -33.84 34.90 9.13
C LEU A 88 -33.33 36.34 9.19
N ARG A 89 -32.28 36.67 8.44
CA ARG A 89 -31.70 38.01 8.41
C ARG A 89 -32.58 39.02 7.67
N SER A 90 -33.24 38.63 6.59
CA SER A 90 -34.12 39.49 5.78
C SER A 90 -35.58 39.51 6.23
N ASN A 91 -35.91 38.82 7.32
CA ASN A 91 -37.25 38.77 7.94
C ASN A 91 -38.34 38.36 6.94
N CYS A 92 -38.10 37.26 6.22
CA CYS A 92 -39.04 36.74 5.23
C CYS A 92 -40.29 36.12 5.89
N THR A 93 -41.42 36.18 5.18
CA THR A 93 -42.74 35.76 5.66
C THR A 93 -42.99 34.25 5.58
N ASN A 94 -42.23 33.55 4.73
CA ASN A 94 -42.27 32.09 4.60
C ASN A 94 -40.86 31.55 4.90
N PRO A 95 -40.59 31.04 6.12
CA PRO A 95 -39.34 30.38 6.39
C PRO A 95 -39.22 29.11 5.53
N VAL A 96 -38.01 28.83 5.04
CA VAL A 96 -37.70 27.55 4.40
C VAL A 96 -37.94 26.44 5.43
N ASP A 97 -38.74 25.43 5.07
CA ASP A 97 -38.98 24.24 5.91
C ASP A 97 -37.72 23.38 5.99
N LEU A 98 -36.78 23.85 6.79
CA LEU A 98 -35.45 23.27 6.99
C LEU A 98 -35.54 21.81 7.46
N GLU A 99 -36.51 21.51 8.34
CA GLU A 99 -36.69 20.15 8.88
C GLU A 99 -36.95 19.13 7.77
N SER A 100 -37.88 19.43 6.85
CA SER A 100 -38.21 18.51 5.76
C SER A 100 -37.05 18.32 4.77
N SER A 101 -36.38 19.40 4.37
CA SER A 101 -35.27 19.36 3.42
C SER A 101 -34.07 18.61 4.01
N MET A 102 -33.77 18.82 5.30
CA MET A 102 -32.68 18.10 5.99
C MET A 102 -32.96 16.61 6.15
N THR A 103 -34.22 16.20 6.35
CA THR A 103 -34.56 14.76 6.42
C THR A 103 -34.35 14.04 5.10
N ASP A 104 -34.63 14.69 3.96
CA ASP A 104 -34.41 14.11 2.64
C ASP A 104 -32.92 13.97 2.33
N VAL A 105 -32.11 14.99 2.63
CA VAL A 105 -30.66 14.92 2.44
C VAL A 105 -30.02 13.88 3.37
N ALA A 106 -30.54 13.70 4.58
CA ALA A 106 -30.05 12.68 5.51
C ALA A 106 -30.21 11.26 4.93
N TRP A 107 -31.33 10.95 4.27
CA TRP A 107 -31.54 9.66 3.61
C TRP A 107 -30.53 9.42 2.48
N TRP A 108 -30.26 10.44 1.65
CA TRP A 108 -29.23 10.34 0.61
C TRP A 108 -27.83 10.13 1.18
N TYR A 109 -27.52 10.76 2.32
CA TYR A 109 -26.24 10.61 2.98
C TYR A 109 -26.04 9.18 3.54
N ILE A 110 -27.08 8.60 4.14
CA ILE A 110 -27.08 7.21 4.60
C ILE A 110 -26.86 6.24 3.43
N ALA A 111 -27.55 6.47 2.30
CA ALA A 111 -27.38 5.66 1.10
C ALA A 111 -25.94 5.73 0.55
N PHE A 112 -25.35 6.93 0.50
CA PHE A 112 -23.95 7.12 0.09
C PHE A 112 -22.96 6.45 1.03
N ALA A 113 -23.19 6.52 2.35
CA ALA A 113 -22.34 5.86 3.34
C ALA A 113 -22.34 4.34 3.15
N PHE A 114 -23.51 3.75 2.93
CA PHE A 114 -23.64 2.31 2.65
C PHE A 114 -22.94 1.92 1.35
N LEU A 115 -23.11 2.69 0.27
CA LEU A 115 -22.42 2.45 -1.00
C LEU A 115 -20.89 2.55 -0.86
N ASN A 116 -20.40 3.57 -0.15
CA ASN A 116 -18.97 3.72 0.12
C ASN A 116 -18.41 2.51 0.88
N LEU A 117 -19.11 2.05 1.92
CA LEU A 117 -18.71 0.88 2.69
C LEU A 117 -18.62 -0.37 1.79
N LEU A 118 -19.65 -0.59 0.97
CA LEU A 118 -19.73 -1.74 0.06
C LEU A 118 -18.61 -1.72 -0.98
N PHE A 119 -18.38 -0.60 -1.66
CA PHE A 119 -17.34 -0.48 -2.67
C PHE A 119 -15.93 -0.51 -2.06
N ALA A 120 -15.72 0.06 -0.87
CA ALA A 120 -14.45 -0.02 -0.17
C ALA A 120 -14.12 -1.46 0.24
N TRP A 121 -15.11 -2.20 0.77
CA TRP A 121 -14.94 -3.59 1.15
C TRP A 121 -14.67 -4.47 -0.07
N MET A 122 -15.42 -4.30 -1.16
CA MET A 122 -15.16 -4.99 -2.44
C MET A 122 -13.76 -4.67 -2.96
N GLY A 123 -13.40 -3.39 -3.07
CA GLY A 123 -12.11 -2.95 -3.61
C GLY A 123 -10.92 -3.52 -2.85
N LEU A 124 -10.82 -3.24 -1.55
CA LEU A 124 -9.67 -3.66 -0.74
C LEU A 124 -9.71 -5.15 -0.41
N GLY A 125 -10.90 -5.70 -0.12
CA GLY A 125 -11.08 -7.09 0.28
C GLY A 125 -10.79 -8.08 -0.84
N LEU A 126 -11.29 -7.83 -2.05
CA LEU A 126 -11.09 -8.74 -3.19
C LEU A 126 -9.65 -8.72 -3.70
N TRP A 127 -9.02 -7.55 -3.71
CA TRP A 127 -7.60 -7.42 -4.02
C TRP A 127 -6.72 -8.14 -2.99
N GLY A 128 -7.02 -7.99 -1.70
CA GLY A 128 -6.34 -8.72 -0.62
C GLY A 128 -6.47 -10.24 -0.78
N LEU A 129 -7.70 -10.73 -0.97
CA LEU A 129 -7.97 -12.17 -1.13
C LEU A 129 -7.29 -12.76 -2.37
N SER A 130 -7.29 -12.05 -3.49
CA SER A 130 -6.61 -12.50 -4.72
C SER A 130 -5.10 -12.59 -4.53
N ALA A 131 -4.49 -11.64 -3.83
CA ALA A 131 -3.05 -11.66 -3.54
C ALA A 131 -2.65 -12.81 -2.62
N GLU A 132 -3.41 -13.07 -1.54
CA GLU A 132 -3.15 -14.20 -0.65
C GLU A 132 -3.20 -15.54 -1.39
N ARG A 133 -4.21 -15.74 -2.24
CA ARG A 133 -4.35 -16.96 -3.06
C ARG A 133 -3.16 -17.16 -4.00
N GLN A 134 -2.71 -16.09 -4.67
CA GLN A 134 -1.57 -16.16 -5.59
C GLN A 134 -0.27 -16.44 -4.84
N VAL A 135 -0.04 -15.76 -3.73
CA VAL A 135 1.18 -15.94 -2.92
C VAL A 135 1.23 -17.32 -2.27
N HIS A 136 0.08 -17.88 -1.87
CA HIS A 136 0.03 -19.26 -1.37
C HIS A 136 0.53 -20.26 -2.41
N LYS A 137 0.12 -20.13 -3.69
CA LYS A 137 0.61 -20.97 -4.78
C LYS A 137 2.09 -20.75 -5.07
N MET A 138 2.54 -19.50 -5.05
CA MET A 138 3.95 -19.17 -5.22
C MET A 138 4.81 -19.82 -4.13
N ARG A 139 4.34 -19.82 -2.87
CA ARG A 139 5.02 -20.47 -1.74
C ARG A 139 5.15 -21.98 -1.95
N LEU A 140 4.08 -22.64 -2.39
CA LEU A 140 4.11 -24.08 -2.70
C LEU A 140 5.05 -24.39 -3.87
N ALA A 141 5.02 -23.59 -4.93
CA ALA A 141 5.88 -23.78 -6.10
C ALA A 141 7.36 -23.53 -5.76
N MET A 142 7.68 -22.48 -5.00
CA MET A 142 9.04 -22.21 -4.53
C MET A 142 9.54 -23.32 -3.62
N PHE A 143 8.75 -23.75 -2.63
CA PHE A 143 9.14 -24.84 -1.75
C PHE A 143 9.40 -26.14 -2.54
N ARG A 144 8.52 -26.48 -3.49
CA ARG A 144 8.72 -27.63 -4.38
C ARG A 144 10.00 -27.52 -5.19
N ASN A 145 10.35 -26.34 -5.71
CA ASN A 145 11.57 -26.18 -6.50
C ASN A 145 12.82 -26.27 -5.63
N ILE A 146 12.80 -25.69 -4.42
CA ILE A 146 13.93 -25.74 -3.49
C ILE A 146 14.28 -27.18 -3.14
N ILE A 147 13.29 -28.04 -2.81
CA ILE A 147 13.56 -29.44 -2.44
C ILE A 147 14.10 -30.32 -3.58
N HIS A 148 13.95 -29.92 -4.85
CA HIS A 148 14.45 -30.66 -6.02
C HIS A 148 15.84 -30.18 -6.47
N GLN A 149 16.42 -29.22 -5.77
CA GLN A 149 17.72 -28.65 -6.11
C GLN A 149 18.86 -29.57 -5.68
N GLU A 150 19.99 -29.52 -6.40
CA GLU A 150 21.17 -30.32 -6.10
C GLU A 150 21.88 -29.91 -4.80
N ILE A 151 22.56 -30.85 -4.13
CA ILE A 151 23.31 -30.59 -2.89
C ILE A 151 24.34 -29.47 -3.09
N ALA A 152 25.02 -29.43 -4.25
CA ALA A 152 26.02 -28.40 -4.55
C ALA A 152 25.47 -26.97 -4.52
N TRP A 153 24.17 -26.78 -4.80
CA TRP A 153 23.52 -25.47 -4.71
C TRP A 153 23.25 -25.06 -3.25
N PHE A 154 22.99 -26.03 -2.38
CA PHE A 154 22.82 -25.78 -0.94
C PHE A 154 24.16 -25.44 -0.26
N ASP A 155 25.29 -25.90 -0.80
CA ASP A 155 26.62 -25.52 -0.29
C ASP A 155 26.95 -24.05 -0.58
N THR A 156 26.36 -23.45 -1.62
CA THR A 156 26.58 -22.03 -1.98
C THR A 156 25.55 -21.07 -1.37
N HIS A 157 24.43 -21.56 -0.84
CA HIS A 157 23.35 -20.71 -0.29
C HIS A 157 23.10 -21.04 1.19
N PRO A 158 23.30 -20.09 2.11
CA PRO A 158 23.07 -20.34 3.53
C PRO A 158 21.60 -20.68 3.80
N SER A 159 21.36 -21.76 4.55
CA SER A 159 20.02 -22.28 4.84
C SER A 159 19.10 -21.27 5.54
N GLY A 160 19.66 -20.36 6.34
CA GLY A 160 18.91 -19.29 7.00
C GLY A 160 18.31 -18.27 6.03
N GLU A 161 19.01 -17.96 4.93
CA GLU A 161 18.55 -17.00 3.92
C GLU A 161 17.40 -17.57 3.07
N LEU A 162 17.41 -18.88 2.82
CA LEU A 162 16.35 -19.52 2.04
C LEU A 162 15.00 -19.48 2.76
N GLY A 163 14.99 -19.67 4.08
CA GLY A 163 13.78 -19.60 4.89
C GLY A 163 13.20 -18.18 4.97
N THR A 164 14.07 -17.17 5.11
CA THR A 164 13.65 -15.77 5.12
C THR A 164 13.14 -15.34 3.74
N ARG A 165 13.84 -15.66 2.65
CA ARG A 165 13.35 -15.38 1.27
C ARG A 165 11.99 -16.03 0.98
N LEU A 166 11.78 -17.28 1.39
CA LEU A 166 10.50 -17.97 1.20
C LEU A 166 9.33 -17.29 1.95
N THR A 167 9.60 -16.60 3.05
CA THR A 167 8.56 -16.00 3.88
C THR A 167 8.44 -14.49 3.66
N GLU A 168 9.52 -13.76 3.88
CA GLU A 168 9.54 -12.30 3.83
C GLU A 168 9.32 -11.76 2.42
N ASP A 169 10.01 -12.28 1.41
CA ASP A 169 9.88 -11.74 0.06
C ASP A 169 8.50 -12.06 -0.54
N LEU A 170 7.96 -13.23 -0.23
CA LEU A 170 6.58 -13.58 -0.60
C LEU A 170 5.53 -12.73 0.13
N ASN A 171 5.76 -12.38 1.41
CA ASN A 171 4.87 -11.48 2.14
C ASN A 171 4.95 -10.04 1.59
N LYS A 172 6.14 -9.53 1.29
CA LYS A 172 6.33 -8.23 0.63
C LYS A 172 5.62 -8.21 -0.73
N LEU A 173 5.65 -9.33 -1.46
CA LEU A 173 4.94 -9.50 -2.71
C LEU A 173 3.41 -9.49 -2.54
N ALA A 174 2.90 -10.19 -1.52
CA ALA A 174 1.48 -10.20 -1.17
C ALA A 174 0.97 -8.79 -0.89
N ASP A 175 1.72 -8.05 -0.07
CA ASP A 175 1.44 -6.66 0.28
C ASP A 175 1.42 -5.75 -0.95
N GLY A 176 2.40 -5.91 -1.85
CA GLY A 176 2.54 -5.08 -3.05
C GLY A 176 1.42 -5.27 -4.05
N ILE A 177 1.03 -6.52 -4.31
CA ILE A 177 0.00 -6.88 -5.30
C ILE A 177 -1.42 -6.76 -4.72
N GLY A 178 -1.57 -6.94 -3.40
CA GLY A 178 -2.88 -6.98 -2.75
C GLY A 178 -3.46 -5.61 -2.47
N SER A 179 -3.68 -5.31 -1.20
CA SER A 179 -4.42 -4.11 -0.78
C SER A 179 -3.75 -2.79 -1.20
N LYS A 180 -2.41 -2.76 -1.33
CA LYS A 180 -1.68 -1.57 -1.79
C LYS A 180 -1.97 -1.24 -3.25
N PHE A 181 -2.07 -2.26 -4.11
CA PHE A 181 -2.41 -2.05 -5.52
C PHE A 181 -3.85 -1.53 -5.69
N GLY A 182 -4.79 -2.12 -4.94
CA GLY A 182 -6.18 -1.63 -4.89
C GLY A 182 -6.27 -0.18 -4.40
N ARG A 183 -5.45 0.21 -3.42
CA ARG A 183 -5.35 1.59 -2.93
C ARG A 183 -4.74 2.54 -3.95
N LEU A 184 -3.74 2.08 -4.70
CA LEU A 184 -3.13 2.87 -5.77
C LEU A 184 -4.15 3.21 -6.85
N ILE A 185 -4.98 2.23 -7.28
CA ILE A 185 -6.08 2.46 -8.22
C ILE A 185 -7.09 3.47 -7.66
N PHE A 186 -7.48 3.30 -6.38
CA PHE A 186 -8.36 4.26 -5.70
C PHE A 186 -7.79 5.67 -5.74
N SER A 187 -6.50 5.85 -5.39
CA SER A 187 -5.85 7.16 -5.38
C SER A 187 -5.83 7.81 -6.75
N PHE A 188 -5.56 7.05 -7.82
CA PHE A 188 -5.65 7.59 -9.19
C PHE A 188 -7.08 7.96 -9.56
N SER A 189 -8.06 7.10 -9.25
CA SER A 189 -9.49 7.38 -9.51
C SER A 189 -9.94 8.65 -8.79
N ALA A 190 -9.65 8.76 -7.50
CA ALA A 190 -9.99 9.92 -6.68
C ALA A 190 -9.29 11.20 -7.14
N PHE A 191 -8.03 11.09 -7.57
CA PHE A 191 -7.29 12.21 -8.16
C PHE A 191 -8.02 12.73 -9.41
N PHE A 192 -8.27 11.87 -10.41
CA PHE A 192 -8.94 12.29 -11.64
C PHE A 192 -10.38 12.77 -11.38
N ALA A 193 -11.15 12.05 -10.57
CA ALA A 193 -12.51 12.43 -10.24
C ALA A 193 -12.57 13.78 -9.51
N GLY A 194 -11.67 14.02 -8.56
CA GLY A 194 -11.57 15.29 -7.84
C GLY A 194 -11.23 16.46 -8.78
N TYR A 195 -10.27 16.29 -9.69
CA TYR A 195 -9.95 17.31 -10.69
C TYR A 195 -11.11 17.59 -11.64
N ILE A 196 -11.75 16.55 -12.17
CA ILE A 196 -12.88 16.69 -13.09
C ILE A 196 -14.02 17.45 -12.39
N LEU A 197 -14.40 17.04 -11.18
CA LEU A 197 -15.45 17.73 -10.42
C LEU A 197 -15.05 19.19 -10.11
N GLY A 198 -13.81 19.41 -9.70
CA GLY A 198 -13.31 20.77 -9.44
C GLY A 198 -13.37 21.68 -10.67
N PHE A 199 -12.95 21.21 -11.84
CA PHE A 199 -13.01 21.98 -13.09
C PHE A 199 -14.45 22.22 -13.55
N CYS A 200 -15.36 21.27 -13.36
CA CYS A 200 -16.77 21.43 -13.72
C CYS A 200 -17.48 22.49 -12.88
N TYR A 201 -17.33 22.47 -11.55
CA TYR A 201 -18.06 23.37 -10.67
C TYR A 201 -17.37 24.73 -10.48
N LEU A 202 -16.05 24.77 -10.26
CA LEU A 202 -15.33 26.01 -9.92
C LEU A 202 -13.99 26.14 -10.68
N TRP A 203 -14.04 26.23 -12.01
CA TRP A 203 -12.84 26.35 -12.84
C TRP A 203 -11.88 27.49 -12.47
N LYS A 204 -12.41 28.61 -11.95
CA LYS A 204 -11.58 29.75 -11.52
C LYS A 204 -10.80 29.44 -10.24
N LEU A 205 -11.46 28.83 -9.26
CA LEU A 205 -10.86 28.53 -7.95
C LEU A 205 -9.86 27.38 -8.06
N THR A 206 -10.15 26.38 -8.89
CA THR A 206 -9.24 25.24 -9.10
C THR A 206 -7.94 25.63 -9.80
N LEU A 207 -7.98 26.55 -10.78
CA LEU A 207 -6.77 27.08 -11.42
C LEU A 207 -5.86 27.79 -10.42
N VAL A 208 -6.43 28.55 -9.48
CA VAL A 208 -5.67 29.21 -8.42
C VAL A 208 -5.02 28.17 -7.51
N MET A 209 -5.75 27.14 -7.09
CA MET A 209 -5.19 26.08 -6.25
C MET A 209 -4.08 25.28 -6.96
N MET A 210 -4.22 25.04 -8.27
CA MET A 210 -3.20 24.40 -9.10
C MET A 210 -1.89 25.19 -9.13
N ALA A 211 -1.94 26.52 -9.15
CA ALA A 211 -0.75 27.36 -9.09
C ALA A 211 0.01 27.24 -7.76
N VAL A 212 -0.66 26.86 -6.68
CA VAL A 212 -0.06 26.69 -5.34
C VAL A 212 0.61 25.31 -5.17
N LEU A 213 0.12 24.27 -5.86
CA LEU A 213 0.71 22.92 -5.81
C LEU A 213 2.22 22.83 -6.07
N PRO A 214 2.82 23.49 -7.08
CA PRO A 214 4.27 23.43 -7.28
C PRO A 214 5.06 24.04 -6.13
N ILE A 215 4.52 25.06 -5.46
CA ILE A 215 5.15 25.68 -4.29
C ILE A 215 5.16 24.70 -3.11
N VAL A 216 4.03 24.02 -2.89
CA VAL A 216 3.92 22.98 -1.86
C VAL A 216 4.86 21.80 -2.18
N ALA A 217 4.92 21.36 -3.44
CA ALA A 217 5.82 20.30 -3.87
C ALA A 217 7.30 20.65 -3.66
N LEU A 218 7.70 21.89 -3.96
CA LEU A 218 9.05 22.38 -3.70
C LEU A 218 9.37 22.38 -2.20
N SER A 219 8.45 22.87 -1.36
CA SER A 219 8.65 22.87 0.10
C SER A 219 8.79 21.45 0.67
N GLY A 220 8.00 20.50 0.20
CA GLY A 220 8.10 19.10 0.60
C GLY A 220 9.42 18.46 0.13
N GLY A 221 9.86 18.78 -1.08
CA GLY A 221 11.15 18.30 -1.61
C GLY A 221 12.35 18.83 -0.84
N VAL A 222 12.29 20.06 -0.33
CA VAL A 222 13.35 20.62 0.53
C VAL A 222 13.37 19.96 1.90
N LEU A 223 12.22 19.64 2.49
CA LEU A 223 12.14 18.96 3.79
C LEU A 223 12.53 17.48 3.75
N ALA A 224 12.34 16.82 2.60
CA ALA A 224 12.71 15.42 2.41
C ALA A 224 14.21 15.20 2.18
N LYS A 225 14.98 16.29 2.05
CA LYS A 225 16.43 16.27 1.89
C LYS A 225 17.13 16.52 3.22
#